data_AF-X1PGZ9-F1
#
_entry.id   AF-X1PGZ9-F1
#
_cell.length_a   1.000
_cell.length_b   1.000
_cell.length_c   1.000
_cell.angle_alpha   90.00
_cell.angle_beta   90.00
_cell.angle_gamma   90.00
#
_symmetry.space_group_name_H-M   'P 1'
#
loop_
_entity.id
_entity.type
_entity.pdbx_description
1 polymer ?
#
loop_
_entity_poly.entity_id
_entity_poly.type
_entity_poly.pdbx_seq_one_letter_code
_entity_poly.pdbx_strand_id
1 'polypeptide(L)'
;SEKPGVRIKEVKLNGTEKIVRFTEPILNTLTHTVETRFKIWNIRNGHLISETKESHLMRFLYPLEIKYFLEVAGFNKIEFCPFLELERQLSNNDWNMTVIAKASRRRNAR
;
A
#
# COMPACT_ATOMS: atom_id res chain seq x y z
N SER A 1 14.69 -1.12 0.15
CA SER A 1 13.39 -1.47 -0.45
C SER A 1 13.52 -1.67 -1.95
N GLU A 2 13.07 -2.80 -2.48
CA GLU A 2 12.94 -3.00 -3.94
C GLU A 2 11.82 -2.09 -4.47
N LYS A 3 12.02 -1.51 -5.66
CA LYS A 3 10.97 -0.75 -6.34
C LYS A 3 9.77 -1.68 -6.64
N PRO A 4 8.54 -1.15 -6.68
CA PRO A 4 7.40 -1.89 -7.23
C PRO A 4 7.81 -2.41 -8.61
N GLY A 5 7.81 -3.73 -8.76
CA GLY A 5 8.26 -4.40 -9.97
C GLY A 5 7.34 -5.56 -10.30
N VAL A 6 7.42 -6.01 -11.55
CA VAL A 6 6.68 -7.18 -12.01
C VAL A 6 7.12 -8.40 -11.22
N ARG A 7 6.16 -9.17 -10.69
CA ARG A 7 6.43 -10.40 -9.93
C ARG A 7 5.55 -11.53 -10.44
N ILE A 8 6.13 -12.72 -10.52
CA ILE A 8 5.42 -13.97 -10.75
C ILE A 8 5.61 -14.84 -9.52
N LYS A 9 4.52 -15.34 -8.95
CA LYS A 9 4.52 -16.34 -7.89
C LYS A 9 3.75 -17.57 -8.36
N GLU A 10 4.41 -18.71 -8.37
CA GLU A 10 3.77 -20.00 -8.60
C GLU A 10 3.55 -20.72 -7.26
N VAL A 11 2.35 -21.27 -7.06
CA VAL A 11 1.98 -22.08 -5.90
C VAL A 11 1.43 -23.40 -6.43
N LYS A 12 2.14 -24.50 -6.17
CA LYS A 12 1.67 -25.84 -6.50
C LYS A 12 0.69 -26.30 -5.43
N LEU A 13 -0.51 -26.75 -5.83
CA LEU A 13 -1.51 -27.29 -4.91
C LEU A 13 -1.39 -28.82 -4.83
N ASN A 14 -1.29 -29.46 -5.99
CA ASN A 14 -1.23 -30.91 -6.16
C ASN A 14 -0.27 -31.21 -7.33
N GLY A 15 0.05 -32.49 -7.59
CA GLY A 15 0.97 -32.88 -8.67
C GLY A 15 0.61 -32.35 -10.07
N THR A 16 -0.66 -32.04 -10.31
CA THR A 16 -1.15 -31.54 -11.60
C THR A 16 -1.84 -30.18 -11.54
N GLU A 17 -1.97 -29.56 -10.37
CA GLU A 17 -2.67 -28.29 -10.19
C GLU A 17 -1.75 -27.22 -9.60
N LYS A 18 -1.78 -26.03 -10.20
CA LYS A 18 -1.00 -24.88 -9.75
C LYS A 18 -1.75 -23.58 -9.93
N ILE A 19 -1.47 -22.65 -9.03
CA ILE A 19 -1.89 -21.25 -9.12
C ILE A 19 -0.68 -20.42 -9.53
N VAL A 20 -0.82 -19.63 -10.59
CA VAL A 20 0.17 -18.63 -10.99
C VAL A 20 -0.42 -17.25 -10.73
N ARG A 21 0.25 -16.47 -9.87
CA ARG A 21 -0.09 -15.07 -9.62
C ARG A 21 0.94 -14.17 -10.29
N PHE A 22 0.47 -13.40 -11.25
CA PHE A 22 1.21 -12.30 -11.86
C PHE A 22 0.81 -10.98 -11.20
N THR A 23 1.80 -10.18 -10.82
CA THR A 23 1.62 -8.87 -10.19
C THR A 23 2.35 -7.82 -11.00
N GLU A 24 1.62 -6.80 -11.45
CA GLU A 24 2.14 -5.67 -12.24
C GLU A 24 1.77 -4.35 -11.55
N PRO A 25 2.74 -3.63 -10.99
CA PRO A 25 2.52 -2.29 -10.47
C PRO A 25 2.68 -1.24 -11.58
N ILE A 26 1.71 -0.35 -11.73
CA ILE A 26 1.75 0.78 -12.65
C ILE A 26 1.86 2.06 -11.83
N LEU A 27 3.03 2.68 -11.87
CA LEU A 27 3.33 3.90 -11.14
C LEU A 27 2.96 5.14 -11.96
N ASN A 28 2.10 6.01 -11.42
CA ASN A 28 1.89 7.36 -11.91
C ASN A 28 2.54 8.35 -10.93
N THR A 29 3.67 8.91 -11.33
CA THR A 29 4.45 9.84 -10.51
C THR A 29 3.81 11.22 -10.41
N LEU A 30 2.95 11.63 -11.35
CA LEU A 30 2.29 12.94 -11.30
C LEU A 30 1.20 12.98 -10.23
N THR A 31 0.48 11.88 -10.05
CA THR A 31 -0.61 11.77 -9.07
C THR A 31 -0.19 11.06 -7.77
N HIS A 32 1.08 10.66 -7.66
CA HIS A 32 1.60 9.83 -6.57
C HIS A 32 0.76 8.56 -6.31
N THR A 33 0.28 7.92 -7.39
CA THR A 33 -0.53 6.70 -7.31
C THR A 33 0.19 5.51 -7.90
N VAL A 34 -0.06 4.33 -7.32
CA VAL A 34 0.33 3.03 -7.88
C VAL A 34 -0.91 2.17 -8.04
N GLU A 35 -1.16 1.70 -9.25
CA GLU A 35 -2.18 0.68 -9.53
C GLU A 35 -1.51 -0.68 -9.53
N THR A 36 -1.83 -1.54 -8.55
CA THR A 36 -1.31 -2.91 -8.52
C THR A 36 -2.32 -3.84 -9.18
N ARG A 37 -1.98 -4.35 -10.35
CA ARG A 37 -2.81 -5.30 -11.11
C ARG A 37 -2.37 -6.73 -10.83
N PHE A 38 -3.33 -7.58 -10.46
CA PHE A 38 -3.13 -9.00 -10.29
C PHE A 38 -3.83 -9.78 -11.40
N LYS A 39 -3.13 -10.76 -11.96
CA LYS A 39 -3.74 -11.84 -12.74
C LYS A 39 -3.46 -13.14 -12.02
N ILE A 40 -4.50 -13.90 -11.71
CA ILE A 40 -4.41 -15.19 -11.02
C ILE A 40 -4.93 -16.24 -11.98
N TRP A 41 -4.07 -17.18 -12.36
CA TRP A 41 -4.41 -18.30 -13.22
C TRP A 41 -4.43 -19.59 -12.39
N ASN A 42 -5.56 -20.30 -12.39
CA ASN A 42 -5.60 -21.69 -11.95
C ASN A 42 -5.33 -22.59 -13.15
N ILE A 43 -4.30 -23.41 -13.09
CA ILE A 43 -3.89 -24.34 -14.14
C ILE A 43 -3.96 -25.76 -13.58
N ARG A 44 -4.71 -26.64 -14.27
CA ARG A 44 -4.78 -28.07 -13.94
C ARG A 44 -4.48 -28.90 -15.18
N ASN A 45 -3.60 -29.90 -15.04
CA ASN A 45 -3.13 -30.75 -16.14
C ASN A 45 -2.59 -29.94 -17.35
N GLY A 46 -1.99 -28.78 -17.12
CA GLY A 46 -1.52 -27.89 -18.18
C GLY A 46 -2.59 -27.03 -18.85
N HIS A 47 -3.86 -27.16 -18.47
CA HIS A 47 -4.97 -26.35 -18.98
C HIS A 47 -5.34 -25.23 -18.01
N LEU A 48 -5.61 -24.03 -18.54
CA LEU A 48 -6.15 -22.92 -17.76
C LEU A 48 -7.60 -23.23 -17.38
N ILE A 49 -7.87 -23.39 -16.08
CA ILE A 49 -9.19 -23.70 -15.54
C ILE A 49 -9.96 -22.43 -15.22
N SER A 50 -9.27 -21.43 -14.68
CA SER A 50 -9.88 -20.13 -14.39
C SER A 50 -8.84 -19.01 -14.39
N GLU A 51 -9.34 -17.79 -14.65
CA GLU A 51 -8.59 -16.54 -14.53
C GLU A 51 -9.37 -15.57 -13.65
N THR A 52 -8.68 -14.96 -12.70
CA THR A 52 -9.19 -13.84 -11.90
C THR A 52 -8.29 -12.63 -12.11
N LYS A 53 -8.91 -11.46 -12.29
CA LYS A 53 -8.22 -10.16 -12.40
C LYS A 53 -8.66 -9.26 -11.27
N GLU A 54 -7.68 -8.67 -10.59
CA GLU A 54 -7.94 -7.67 -9.55
C GLU A 54 -7.05 -6.45 -9.80
N SER A 55 -7.56 -5.27 -9.47
CA SER A 55 -6.79 -4.03 -9.52
C SER A 55 -6.99 -3.26 -8.22
N HIS A 56 -5.88 -2.83 -7.62
CA HIS A 56 -5.85 -2.10 -6.37
C HIS A 56 -5.11 -0.78 -6.60
N LEU A 57 -5.87 0.32 -6.65
CA LEU A 57 -5.32 1.66 -6.79
C LEU A 57 -4.98 2.21 -5.40
N MET A 58 -3.70 2.52 -5.18
CA MET A 58 -3.22 3.12 -3.93
C MET A 58 -2.54 4.46 -4.22
N ARG A 59 -2.66 5.40 -3.29
CA ARG A 59 -1.87 6.63 -3.28
C ARG A 59 -0.84 6.54 -2.17
N PHE A 60 0.43 6.75 -2.50
CA PHE A 60 1.44 6.93 -1.46
C PHE A 60 1.50 8.41 -1.09
N LEU A 61 1.56 8.69 0.20
CA LEU A 61 1.71 10.04 0.72
C LEU A 61 3.05 10.13 1.43
N TYR A 62 3.79 11.20 1.16
CA TYR A 62 5.00 11.49 1.91
C TYR A 62 4.65 12.04 3.29
N PRO A 63 5.47 11.80 4.33
CA PRO A 63 5.18 12.27 5.69
C PRO A 63 4.86 13.77 5.78
N LEU A 64 5.57 14.60 5.00
CA LEU A 64 5.32 16.04 4.95
C LEU A 64 3.97 16.41 4.33
N GLU A 65 3.51 15.68 3.31
CA GLU A 65 2.18 15.88 2.72
C GLU A 65 1.09 15.52 3.74
N ILE A 66 1.24 14.40 4.45
CA ILE A 66 0.30 13.98 5.51
C ILE A 66 0.25 15.04 6.62
N LYS A 67 1.42 15.51 7.06
CA LYS A 67 1.52 16.57 8.07
C LYS A 67 0.75 17.81 7.62
N TYR A 68 1.01 18.29 6.40
CA TYR A 68 0.35 19.45 5.83
C TYR A 68 -1.19 19.28 5.80
N PHE A 69 -1.69 18.15 5.29
CA PHE A 69 -3.14 17.91 5.23
C PHE A 69 -3.79 17.87 6.61
N LEU A 70 -3.12 17.28 7.61
CA LEU A 70 -3.60 17.24 8.98
C LEU A 70 -3.62 18.63 9.62
N GLU A 71 -2.59 19.45 9.41
CA GLU A 71 -2.53 20.83 9.91
C GLU A 71 -3.65 21.69 9.29
N VAL A 72 -3.84 21.61 7.97
CA VAL A 72 -4.92 22.31 7.27
C VAL A 72 -6.31 21.85 7.74
N ALA A 73 -6.46 20.56 8.06
CA ALA A 73 -7.69 20.01 8.62
C ALA A 73 -7.92 20.41 10.10
N GLY A 74 -6.98 21.13 10.73
CA GLY A 74 -7.11 21.62 12.11
C GLY A 74 -6.63 20.64 13.17
N PHE A 75 -5.78 19.67 12.81
CA PHE A 75 -5.07 18.84 13.78
C PHE A 75 -3.73 19.49 14.17
N ASN A 76 -3.24 19.12 15.35
CA ASN A 76 -1.93 19.52 15.87
C ASN A 76 -1.25 18.33 16.55
N LYS A 77 -0.02 18.53 17.04
CA LYS A 77 0.80 17.49 17.69
C LYS A 77 0.86 16.22 16.83
N ILE A 78 1.32 16.39 15.58
CA ILE A 78 1.40 15.31 14.61
C ILE A 78 2.68 14.53 14.86
N GLU A 79 2.54 13.24 15.15
CA GLU A 79 3.64 12.32 15.38
C GLU A 79 3.60 11.19 14.35
N PHE A 80 4.79 10.78 13.92
CA PHE A 80 5.00 9.70 12.97
C PHE A 80 5.82 8.62 13.63
N CYS A 81 5.31 7.40 13.61
CA CYS A 81 6.02 6.23 14.10
C CYS A 81 5.81 5.05 13.14
N PRO A 82 6.65 4.02 13.17
CA PRO A 82 6.39 2.79 12.44
C PRO A 82 5.06 2.15 12.89
N PHE A 83 4.47 1.34 12.02
CA PHE A 83 3.22 0.66 12.32
C PHE A 83 3.38 -0.26 13.54
N LEU A 84 2.52 -0.08 14.55
CA LEU A 84 2.53 -0.81 15.83
C LEU A 84 3.76 -0.58 16.73
N GLU A 85 4.62 0.40 16.44
CA GLU A 85 5.81 0.72 17.26
C GLU A 85 5.82 2.20 17.66
N LEU A 86 4.97 2.57 18.64
CA LEU A 86 4.70 3.98 18.99
C LEU A 86 5.92 4.77 19.47
N GLU A 87 6.90 4.10 20.06
CA GLU A 87 8.05 4.72 20.73
C GLU A 87 9.25 4.87 19.78
N ARG A 88 9.20 4.25 18.61
CA ARG A 88 10.30 4.26 17.64
C ARG A 88 10.10 5.38 16.61
N GLN A 89 11.20 6.00 16.21
CA GLN A 89 11.20 6.94 15.09
C GLN A 89 11.24 6.20 13.74
N LEU A 90 10.60 6.80 12.73
CA LEU A 90 10.70 6.31 11.36
C LEU A 90 12.14 6.34 10.86
N SER A 91 12.47 5.32 10.08
CA SER A 91 13.72 5.14 9.38
C SER A 91 13.46 4.84 7.90
N ASN A 92 14.50 4.89 7.07
CA ASN A 92 14.41 4.54 5.65
C ASN A 92 14.09 3.04 5.40
N ASN A 93 14.09 2.22 6.45
CA ASN A 93 13.77 0.79 6.37
C ASN A 93 12.30 0.48 6.67
N ASP A 94 11.52 1.47 7.10
CA ASP A 94 10.11 1.30 7.44
C ASP A 94 9.22 1.37 6.19
N TRP A 95 8.41 0.33 5.99
CA TRP A 95 7.52 0.19 4.83
C TRP A 95 6.13 0.77 5.07
N ASN A 96 5.78 0.98 6.33
CA ASN A 96 4.50 1.51 6.77
C ASN A 96 4.70 2.41 7.99
N MET A 97 3.74 3.30 8.24
CA MET A 97 3.78 4.21 9.37
C MET A 97 2.38 4.35 9.96
N THR A 98 2.34 4.63 11.25
CA THR A 98 1.18 5.16 11.96
C THR A 98 1.37 6.67 12.10
N VAL A 99 0.28 7.41 11.86
CA VAL A 99 0.25 8.86 12.07
C VAL A 99 -0.75 9.17 13.16
N ILE A 100 -0.26 9.81 14.22
CA ILE A 100 -1.08 10.19 15.38
C ILE A 100 -1.21 11.70 15.35
N ALA A 101 -2.44 12.19 15.46
CA ALA A 101 -2.70 13.62 15.47
C ALA A 101 -3.78 13.95 16.49
N LYS A 102 -3.61 15.08 17.16
CA LYS A 102 -4.58 15.58 18.13
C LYS A 102 -5.49 16.59 17.45
N ALA A 103 -6.80 16.42 17.58
CA ALA A 103 -7.74 17.44 17.15
C ALA A 103 -7.45 18.75 17.91
N SER A 104 -7.22 19.85 17.17
CA SER A 104 -7.13 21.16 17.80
C SER A 104 -8.52 21.51 18.30
N ARG A 105 -8.64 21.90 19.58
CA ARG A 105 -9.89 22.43 20.12
C ARG A 105 -10.23 23.65 19.26
N ARG A 106 -11.25 23.54 18.40
CA ARG A 106 -11.83 24.73 17.77
C ARG A 106 -12.25 25.66 18.92
N ARG A 107 -11.54 26.78 19.12
CA ARG A 107 -12.22 27.94 19.68
C ARG A 107 -13.21 28.32 18.60
N ASN A 108 -14.50 28.15 18.87
CA ASN A 108 -15.54 28.79 18.08
C ASN A 108 -15.19 30.29 18.06
N ALA A 109 -14.63 30.76 16.94
CA ALA A 109 -14.54 32.17 16.68
C ALA A 109 -15.99 32.64 16.45
N ARG A 110 -16.37 33.65 17.23
CA ARG A 110 -17.65 34.34 17.18
C ARG A 110 -17.90 34.95 15.80
#